data_AF-A0A515BFW3-F1
#
_entry.id   AF-A0A515BFW3-F1
#
_cell.length_a   1.000
_cell.length_b   1.000
_cell.length_c   1.000
_cell.angle_alpha   90.00
_cell.angle_beta   90.00
_cell.angle_gamma   90.00
#
_symmetry.space_group_name_H-M   'P 1'
#
loop_
_entity.id
_entity.type
_entity.pdbx_description
1 polymer ?
#
loop_
_entity_poly.entity_id
_entity_poly.type
_entity_poly.pdbx_seq_one_letter_code
_entity_poly.pdbx_strand_id
1 'polypeptide(L)' 'MSLVPKDFNQRLVREITIILIIKVVILLTIKHIWFDAPTIPKNFDNQVAERIAGSPSQIKETR' A
#
# COMPACT_ATOMS: atom_id res chain seq x y z
N MET A 1 24.16 37.27 29.65
CA MET A 1 22.88 37.36 28.90
C MET A 1 22.96 36.30 27.80
N SER A 2 22.13 35.25 27.86
CA SER A 2 22.23 34.09 26.96
C SER A 2 21.72 34.48 25.57
N LEU A 3 22.64 34.62 24.62
CA LEU A 3 22.36 34.87 23.22
C LEU A 3 22.00 33.54 22.57
N VAL A 4 20.73 33.14 22.69
CA VAL A 4 20.21 31.99 21.95
C VAL A 4 19.93 32.44 20.52
N PRO A 5 20.63 31.92 19.49
CA PRO A 5 20.29 32.19 18.10
C PRO A 5 19.04 31.38 17.76
N LYS A 6 17.87 31.90 18.15
CA LYS A 6 16.57 31.23 17.99
C LYS A 6 16.19 31.11 16.50
N ASP A 7 16.66 32.06 15.72
CA ASP A 7 16.41 32.28 14.30
C ASP A 7 17.16 31.29 13.38
N PHE A 8 18.37 30.86 13.74
CA PHE A 8 19.11 29.85 12.96
C PHE A 8 18.43 28.47 13.02
N ASN A 9 18.04 28.07 14.23
CA ASN A 9 17.35 26.80 14.47
C ASN A 9 16.00 26.75 13.75
N GLN A 10 15.27 27.87 13.70
CA GLN A 10 13.97 27.92 13.05
C GLN A 10 14.05 27.75 11.52
N ARG A 11 15.09 28.29 10.88
CA ARG A 11 15.33 28.09 9.44
C ARG A 11 15.71 26.63 9.14
N LEU A 12 16.62 26.07 9.93
CA LEU A 12 17.04 24.67 9.80
C LEU A 12 15.88 23.69 10.02
N VAL A 13 15.07 23.91 11.05
CA VAL A 13 13.88 23.09 11.32
C VAL A 13 12.90 23.17 10.14
N ARG A 14 12.70 24.35 9.55
CA ARG A 14 11.83 24.51 8.38
C ARG A 14 12.35 23.75 7.17
N GLU A 15 13.65 23.83 6.87
CA GLU A 15 14.28 23.08 5.78
C GLU A 15 14.18 21.57 5.98
N ILE A 16 14.52 21.08 7.17
CA ILE A 16 14.40 19.66 7.53
C ILE A 16 12.95 19.19 7.42
N THR A 17 12.00 20.01 7.87
CA THR A 17 10.56 19.69 7.77
C THR A 17 10.12 19.56 6.31
N ILE A 18 10.58 20.44 5.42
CA ILE A 18 10.26 20.36 3.99
C ILE A 18 10.85 19.08 3.38
N ILE A 19 12.11 18.76 3.67
CA ILE A 19 12.76 17.52 3.20
C ILE A 19 12.00 16.28 3.70
N LEU A 20 11.57 16.30 4.98
CA LEU A 20 10.80 15.23 5.58
C LEU A 20 9.46 15.04 4.87
N ILE A 21 8.73 16.12 4.60
CA ILE A 21 7.46 16.07 3.86
C ILE A 21 7.68 15.47 2.47
N ILE A 22 8.70 15.91 1.73
CA ILE A 22 9.03 15.35 0.40
C ILE A 22 9.28 13.85 0.49
N LYS A 23 10.07 13.39 1.47
CA LYS A 23 10.31 11.96 1.69
C LYS A 23 9.02 11.19 1.98
N VAL A 24 8.15 11.72 2.84
CA VAL A 24 6.86 11.09 3.17
C VAL A 24 5.98 10.97 1.92
N VAL A 25 5.89 12.03 1.12
CA VAL A 25 5.13 12.00 -0.15
C VAL A 25 5.69 10.94 -1.10
N ILE A 26 7.01 10.88 -1.28
CA ILE A 26 7.65 9.86 -2.14
C ILE A 26 7.32 8.44 -1.64
N LEU A 27 7.42 8.19 -0.34
CA LEU A 27 7.11 6.89 0.26
C LEU A 27 5.63 6.52 0.05
N LEU A 28 4.71 7.46 0.23
CA LEU A 28 3.29 7.24 -0.01
C LEU A 28 2.99 6.98 -1.49
N THR A 29 3.64 7.68 -2.41
CA THR A 29 3.50 7.45 -3.86
C THR A 29 4.00 6.06 -4.25
N ILE A 30 5.17 5.65 -3.78
CA ILE A 30 5.69 4.29 -4.04
C ILE A 30 4.74 3.25 -3.45
N LYS A 31 4.29 3.44 -2.21
CA LYS A 31 3.30 2.56 -1.56
C LYS A 31 2.04 2.47 -2.40
N HIS A 32 1.53 3.61 -2.89
CA HIS A 32 0.33 3.64 -3.71
C HIS A 32 0.56 2.89 -5.01
N ILE A 33 1.61 3.18 -5.78
CA ILE A 33 1.90 2.46 -7.04
C ILE A 33 2.05 0.94 -6.82
N TRP A 34 2.68 0.53 -5.72
CA TRP A 34 2.84 -0.88 -5.38
C TRP A 34 1.57 -1.56 -4.87
N PHE A 35 0.68 -0.82 -4.22
CA PHE A 35 -0.55 -1.37 -3.62
C PHE A 35 -1.79 -1.19 -4.49
N ASP A 36 -1.74 -0.26 -5.44
CA ASP A 36 -2.80 0.10 -6.37
C ASP A 36 -2.70 -0.71 -7.68
N ALA A 37 -1.61 -1.45 -7.88
CA ALA A 37 -1.62 -2.63 -8.74
C ALA A 37 -2.44 -3.71 -8.01
N PRO A 38 -3.68 -4.01 -8.43
CA PRO A 38 -4.52 -4.96 -7.73
C PRO A 38 -3.88 -6.35 -7.85
N THR A 39 -3.18 -6.79 -6.82
CA THR A 39 -2.72 -8.19 -6.70
C THR A 39 -3.87 -9.13 -6.40
N ILE A 40 -5.06 -8.59 -6.17
CA ILE A 40 -6.32 -9.33 -6.09
C ILE A 40 -6.92 -9.32 -7.51
N PRO A 41 -6.76 -10.41 -8.29
CA PRO A 41 -7.42 -10.51 -9.57
C PRO A 41 -8.94 -10.40 -9.34
N LYS A 42 -9.62 -9.60 -10.15
CA LYS A 42 -11.09 -9.38 -10.10
C LYS A 42 -11.93 -10.66 -10.07
N ASN A 43 -11.33 -11.83 -10.36
CA ASN A 43 -11.96 -13.14 -10.46
C ASN A 43 -11.40 -14.17 -9.44
N PHE A 44 -10.75 -13.74 -8.35
CA PHE A 44 -10.26 -14.68 -7.32
C PHE A 44 -11.40 -15.49 -6.69
N ASP A 45 -12.51 -14.81 -6.35
CA ASP A 45 -13.67 -15.44 -5.72
C ASP A 45 -14.29 -16.53 -6.61
N ASN A 46 -14.35 -16.30 -7.92
CA ASN A 46 -14.92 -17.26 -8.86
C ASN A 46 -14.04 -18.51 -9.02
N GLN A 47 -12.72 -18.36 -9.11
CA GLN A 47 -11.80 -19.50 -9.22
C GLN A 47 -11.67 -20.29 -7.92
N VAL A 48 -11.78 -19.63 -6.77
CA VAL A 48 -11.81 -20.31 -5.47
C VAL A 48 -13.15 -20.99 -5.26
N ALA A 49 -14.26 -20.34 -5.62
CA ALA A 49 -15.59 -20.97 -5.60
C ALA A 49 -15.63 -22.23 -6.48
N GLU A 50 -15.05 -22.19 -7.68
CA GLU A 50 -14.99 -23.35 -8.57
C GLU A 50 -14.10 -24.48 -8.03
N ARG A 51 -13.01 -24.15 -7.32
CA ARG A 51 -12.13 -25.14 -6.67
C ARG A 51 -12.67 -25.67 -5.34
N ILE A 52 -13.39 -24.86 -4.56
CA ILE A 52 -13.95 -25.22 -3.24
C ILE A 52 -15.30 -25.90 -3.39
N ALA A 53 -16.19 -25.42 -4.27
CA ALA A 53 -17.46 -26.08 -4.55
C ALA A 53 -17.27 -27.44 -5.25
N GLY A 54 -16.05 -27.70 -5.73
CA GLY A 54 -15.79 -28.76 -6.67
C GLY A 54 -16.50 -28.47 -7.99
N SER A 55 -15.87 -28.81 -9.11
CA SER A 55 -16.69 -29.14 -10.28
C SER A 55 -17.76 -30.13 -9.79
N PRO A 56 -19.07 -29.95 -10.09
CA PRO A 56 -20.04 -30.98 -9.82
C PRO A 56 -19.54 -32.19 -10.55
N SER A 57 -18.90 -33.08 -9.81
CA SER A 57 -18.41 -34.34 -10.29
C SER A 57 -19.60 -34.95 -10.98
N GLN A 58 -19.49 -35.13 -12.28
CA GLN A 58 -20.42 -35.88 -13.09
C GLN A 58 -20.29 -37.34 -12.64
N ILE A 59 -20.74 -37.63 -11.42
CA ILE A 59 -20.93 -38.97 -10.90
C ILE A 59 -22.12 -39.48 -11.71
N LYS A 60 -21.80 -40.06 -12.86
CA LYS A 60 -22.71 -40.96 -13.56
C LYS A 60 -22.94 -42.15 -12.64
N GLU A 61 -23.98 -42.05 -11.84
CA GLU A 61 -24.61 -43.19 -11.17
C GLU A 61 -25.05 -44.16 -12.28
N THR A 62 -24.24 -45.20 -12.48
CA THR A 62 -24.51 -46.26 -13.46
C THR A 62 -25.13 -47.40 -12.67
N ARG A 63 -26.45 -47.52 -12.78
CA ARG A 63 -27.24 -48.65 -12.30
C ARG A 63 -27.01 -49.89 -13.16
#